data_AF-A0AAW9EE78-F1
#
_entry.id   AF-A0AAW9EE78-F1
#
_cell.length_a   1.000
_cell.length_b   1.000
_cell.length_c   1.000
_cell.angle_alpha   90.00
_cell.angle_beta   90.00
_cell.angle_gamma   90.00
#
_symmetry.space_group_name_H-M   'P 1'
#
loop_
_entity.id
_entity.type
_entity.pdbx_description
1 polymer ?
#
loop_
_entity_poly.entity_id
_entity_poly.type
_entity_poly.pdbx_seq_one_letter_code
_entity_poly.pdbx_strand_id
1 'polypeptide(L)' 'RLEHARQLLKGYDLKIKDIAARCGFPDSNYFCRLFRKHTERSPSEYRRQYHSQLIAKK' A
#
# COMPACT_ATOMS: atom_id res chain seq x y z
N ARG A 1 -6.29 -4.81 -9.64
CA ARG A 1 -5.32 -3.69 -9.47
C ARG A 1 -5.13 -3.32 -7.99
N LEU A 2 -6.19 -2.96 -7.26
CA LEU A 2 -6.10 -2.66 -5.81
C LEU A 2 -5.69 -3.85 -4.94
N GLU A 3 -6.19 -5.06 -5.23
CA GLU A 3 -5.77 -6.27 -4.49
C GLU A 3 -4.28 -6.57 -4.67
N HIS A 4 -3.77 -6.39 -5.88
CA HIS A 4 -2.34 -6.52 -6.18
C HIS A 4 -1.53 -5.49 -5.38
N ALA A 5 -2.00 -4.24 -5.32
CA ALA A 5 -1.38 -3.21 -4.47
C ALA A 5 -1.40 -3.59 -2.99
N ARG A 6 -2.50 -4.18 -2.49
CA ARG A 6 -2.61 -4.66 -1.10
C ARG A 6 -1.62 -5.79 -0.83
N GLN A 7 -1.42 -6.73 -1.76
CA GLN A 7 -0.40 -7.77 -1.60
C GLN A 7 1.01 -7.18 -1.59
N LEU A 8 1.32 -6.25 -2.49
CA LEU A 8 2.63 -5.60 -2.54
C LEU A 8 2.91 -4.76 -1.28
N LEU A 9 1.89 -4.11 -0.71
CA LEU A 9 2.00 -3.31 0.52
C LEU A 9 2.24 -4.15 1.79
N LYS A 10 1.93 -5.45 1.75
CA LYS A 10 2.30 -6.39 2.81
C LYS A 10 3.78 -6.74 2.77
N GLY A 11 4.42 -6.61 1.61
CA GLY A 11 5.86 -6.80 1.43
C GLY A 11 6.66 -5.59 1.90
N TYR A 12 7.85 -5.85 2.47
CA TYR A 12 8.73 -4.78 2.97
C TYR A 12 9.61 -4.12 1.89
N ASP A 13 9.69 -4.78 0.74
CA ASP A 13 10.72 -4.54 -0.28
C ASP A 13 10.45 -3.32 -1.16
N LEU A 14 9.17 -2.97 -1.36
CA LEU A 14 8.78 -1.98 -2.37
C LEU A 14 8.31 -0.66 -1.75
N LYS A 15 8.77 0.44 -2.35
CA LYS A 15 8.28 1.79 -2.02
C LYS A 15 6.88 1.99 -2.59
N ILE A 16 6.08 2.85 -1.95
CA ILE A 16 4.73 3.20 -2.42
C ILE A 16 4.73 3.66 -3.89
N LYS A 17 5.78 4.37 -4.31
CA LYS A 17 5.99 4.83 -5.69
C LYS A 17 6.08 3.67 -6.69
N ASP A 18 6.89 2.67 -6.37
CA ASP A 18 7.06 1.46 -7.17
C ASP A 18 5.78 0.61 -7.20
N ILE A 19 5.07 0.51 -6.08
CA ILE A 19 3.80 -0.21 -6.01
C ILE A 19 2.75 0.45 -6.91
N ALA A 20 2.69 1.79 -6.89
CA ALA A 20 1.82 2.56 -7.79
C ALA A 20 2.17 2.27 -9.26
N ALA A 21 3.44 2.39 -9.64
CA ALA A 21 3.90 2.12 -10.99
C ALA A 21 3.60 0.66 -11.43
N ARG A 22 3.89 -0.33 -10.59
CA ARG A 22 3.59 -1.76 -10.84
C ARG A 22 2.10 -2.05 -10.98
N CYS A 23 1.26 -1.32 -10.28
CA CYS A 23 -0.19 -1.47 -10.38
C CYS A 23 -0.80 -0.73 -11.59
N GLY A 24 0.02 -0.05 -12.39
CA GLY A 24 -0.42 0.73 -13.55
C GLY A 24 -0.95 2.12 -13.18
N PHE A 25 -0.55 2.66 -12.03
CA PHE A 25 -0.88 4.04 -11.66
C PHE A 25 0.23 4.98 -12.14
N PRO A 26 -0.12 6.04 -12.89
CA PRO A 26 0.87 6.99 -13.38
C PRO A 26 1.48 7.81 -12.24
N ASP A 27 0.71 8.03 -11.17
CA ASP A 27 1.10 8.91 -10.08
C ASP A 27 0.81 8.31 -8.71
N SER A 28 1.76 8.48 -7.79
CA SER A 28 1.64 7.99 -6.42
C SER A 28 0.59 8.76 -5.63
N ASN A 29 0.42 10.04 -5.91
CA ASN A 29 -0.63 10.84 -5.27
C ASN A 29 -2.02 10.38 -5.71
N TYR A 30 -2.19 10.07 -7.00
CA TYR A 30 -3.43 9.54 -7.53
C TYR A 30 -3.74 8.15 -6.93
N PHE A 31 -2.74 7.27 -6.92
CA PHE A 31 -2.83 5.98 -6.25
C PHE A 31 -3.21 6.12 -4.78
N CYS A 32 -2.55 7.03 -4.04
CA CYS A 32 -2.80 7.24 -2.61
C CYS A 32 -4.24 7.68 -2.34
N ARG A 33 -4.79 8.60 -3.14
CA ARG A 33 -6.19 9.04 -3.06
C ARG A 33 -7.16 7.90 -3.35
N LEU A 34 -6.94 7.15 -4.42
CA LEU A 34 -7.79 6.03 -4.81
C LEU A 34 -7.73 4.89 -3.78
N PHE A 35 -6.53 4.57 -3.31
CA PHE A 35 -6.28 3.56 -2.30
C PHE A 35 -6.98 3.93 -1.00
N ARG A 36 -6.76 5.15 -0.50
CA ARG A 36 -7.44 5.65 0.70
C ARG A 36 -8.95 5.66 0.56
N LYS A 37 -9.51 5.94 -0.61
CA LYS A 37 -10.97 5.84 -0.83
C LYS A 37 -11.50 4.40 -0.70
N HIS A 38 -10.69 3.41 -1.07
CA HIS A 38 -11.07 1.99 -1.03
C HIS A 38 -10.75 1.29 0.29
N THR A 39 -9.64 1.64 0.95
CA THR A 39 -9.18 1.00 2.19
C THR A 39 -9.31 1.89 3.42
N GLU A 40 -9.89 3.09 3.26
CA GLU A 40 -10.07 4.14 4.27
C GLU A 40 -8.76 4.67 4.90
N ARG A 41 -7.62 4.12 4.46
CA ARG A 41 -6.28 4.37 4.98
C ARG A 41 -5.32 4.61 3.84
N SER A 42 -4.35 5.49 4.06
CA SER A 42 -3.28 5.73 3.10
C SER A 42 -2.42 4.47 2.92
N PRO A 43 -1.86 4.19 1.73
CA PRO A 43 -1.02 3.01 1.51
C PRO A 43 0.21 2.99 2.44
N SER A 44 0.77 4.15 2.79
CA SER A 44 1.84 4.28 3.79
C SER A 44 1.40 3.88 5.20
N GLU A 45 0.19 4.30 5.61
CA GLU A 45 -0.41 3.90 6.89
C GLU A 45 -0.73 2.41 6.91
N TYR A 46 -1.30 1.89 5.82
CA TYR A 46 -1.62 0.48 5.68
C TYR A 46 -0.36 -0.37 5.83
N ARG A 47 0.74 0.01 5.18
CA ARG A 47 2.06 -0.62 5.34
C ARG A 47 2.54 -0.57 6.80
N ARG A 48 2.51 0.61 7.42
CA ARG A 48 2.96 0.80 8.81
C ARG A 48 2.15 -0.04 9.80
N GLN A 49 0.84 -0.05 9.63
CA GLN A 49 -0.07 -0.79 10.51
C GLN A 49 0.06 -2.29 10.32
N TYR A 50 0.19 -2.76 9.08
CA TYR A 50 0.39 -4.18 8.79
C TYR A 50 1.70 -4.68 9.41
N HIS A 51 2.76 -3.88 9.31
CA HIS A 51 4.03 -4.19 9.96
C HIS A 51 3.92 -4.18 11.49
N SER A 52 3.28 -3.16 12.07
CA SER A 52 3.03 -3.10 13.51
C SER A 52 2.23 -4.31 14.02
N GLN A 53 1.21 -4.74 13.27
CA GLN A 53 0.41 -5.93 13.60
C GLN A 53 1.17 -7.25 13.41
N LEU A 54 2.07 -7.35 12.43
CA LEU A 54 2.90 -8.54 12.23
C LEU A 54 3.94 -8.69 13.35
N ILE A 55 4.51 -7.58 13.83
CA ILE A 55 5.47 -7.61 14.96
C ILE A 55 4.75 -7.94 16.27
N ALA A 56 3.56 -7.38 16.50
CA ALA A 56 2.79 -7.62 17.73
C ALA A 56 2.19 -9.04 17.85
N LYS A 57 2.20 -9.83 16.77
CA LYS A 57 1.76 -11.23 16.75
C LYS A 57 2.91 -12.25 16.89
N LYS A 58 4.13 -11.78 17.13
CA LYS A 58 5.32 -12.60 17.34
C LYS A 58 5.72 -12.57 18.81
#